data_AF-A0A256YIP8-F1
#
_entry.id   AF-A0A256YIP8-F1
#
_cell.length_a   1.000
_cell.length_b   1.000
_cell.length_c   1.000
_cell.angle_alpha   90.00
_cell.angle_beta   90.00
_cell.angle_gamma   90.00
#
_symmetry.space_group_name_H-M   'P 1'
#
loop_
_entity.id
_entity.type
_entity.pdbx_description
1 polymer ?
#
loop_
_entity_poly.entity_id
_entity_poly.type
_entity_poly.pdbx_seq_one_letter_code
_entity_poly.pdbx_strand_id
1 'polypeptide(L)'
;MNEEEIVSEYWFHNYYRVLVVRLNKESYLLSVDVYRNEWMFNDYEERCVSGKKYCLLYKKLEENINIESSDLEVREVMITGVKAGDIYETINVRWIVVGKLRCNDIEKIFYRSWEIIGCKGPRDQPWYHNCG
;
A
#
# COMPACT_ATOMS: atom_id res chain seq x y z
N MET A 1 1.04 22.15 -20.42
CA MET A 1 2.34 21.45 -20.49
C MET A 1 2.17 20.22 -19.63
N ASN A 2 1.98 19.05 -20.23
CA ASN A 2 1.82 17.80 -19.48
C ASN A 2 3.17 17.54 -18.81
N GLU A 3 3.28 17.72 -17.50
CA GLU A 3 4.38 17.13 -16.74
C GLU A 3 4.24 15.62 -16.95
N GLU A 4 5.19 15.00 -17.66
CA GLU A 4 5.21 13.55 -17.85
C GLU A 4 5.18 12.89 -16.47
N GLU A 5 4.24 11.96 -16.26
CA GLU A 5 4.20 11.16 -15.04
C GLU A 5 5.53 10.39 -14.91
N ILE A 6 6.36 10.80 -13.96
CA ILE A 6 7.63 10.11 -13.68
C ILE A 6 7.32 8.94 -12.75
N VAL A 7 7.49 7.73 -13.27
CA VAL A 7 7.39 6.49 -12.50
C VAL A 7 8.79 6.02 -12.13
N SER A 8 8.98 5.62 -10.87
CA SER A 8 10.22 5.08 -10.35
C SER A 8 9.95 3.84 -9.51
N GLU A 9 10.84 2.85 -9.58
CA GLU A 9 10.73 1.61 -8.83
C GLU A 9 11.80 1.52 -7.76
N TYR A 10 11.40 1.16 -6.53
CA TYR A 10 12.29 0.95 -5.41
C TYR A 10 12.11 -0.48 -4.91
N TRP A 11 13.18 -1.27 -4.94
CA TRP A 11 13.15 -2.69 -4.61
C TRP A 11 13.70 -2.95 -3.20
N PHE A 12 12.96 -3.72 -2.42
CA PHE A 12 13.27 -4.18 -1.07
C PHE A 12 13.27 -5.72 -1.05
N HIS A 13 14.22 -6.34 -0.35
CA HIS A 13 14.25 -7.80 -0.10
C HIS A 13 13.99 -8.69 -1.32
N ASN A 14 14.70 -8.45 -2.44
CA ASN A 14 14.67 -9.17 -3.74
C ASN A 14 13.31 -9.25 -4.48
N TYR A 15 12.18 -9.14 -3.79
CA TYR A 15 10.86 -9.47 -4.32
C TYR A 15 9.81 -8.39 -4.07
N TYR A 16 10.11 -7.41 -3.21
CA TYR A 16 9.15 -6.37 -2.89
C TYR A 16 9.51 -5.08 -3.58
N ARG A 17 8.49 -4.42 -4.12
CA ARG A 17 8.65 -3.18 -4.85
C ARG A 17 7.73 -2.13 -4.27
N VAL A 18 8.24 -0.90 -4.23
CA VAL A 18 7.42 0.31 -4.09
C VAL A 18 7.49 1.05 -5.42
N LEU A 19 6.32 1.22 -6.04
CA LEU A 19 6.18 2.09 -7.20
C LEU A 19 5.92 3.50 -6.71
N VAL A 20 6.76 4.44 -7.12
CA VAL A 20 6.60 5.87 -6.84
C VAL A 20 6.21 6.57 -8.12
N VAL A 21 5.05 7.19 -8.14
CA VAL A 21 4.54 7.99 -9.26
C VAL A 21 4.48 9.44 -8.83
N ARG A 22 5.18 10.31 -9.55
CA ARG A 22 5.08 11.75 -9.34
C ARG A 22 3.80 12.28 -9.97
N LEU A 23 2.86 12.74 -9.14
CA LEU A 23 1.59 13.30 -9.61
C LEU A 23 1.72 14.78 -9.99
N ASN A 24 2.58 15.51 -9.26
CA ASN A 24 2.96 16.90 -9.57
C ASN A 24 4.27 17.25 -8.84
N LYS A 25 4.60 18.55 -8.75
CA LYS A 25 5.86 19.00 -8.12
C LYS A 25 6.11 18.47 -6.71
N GLU A 26 5.06 18.34 -5.90
CA GLU A 26 5.16 18.01 -4.47
C GLU A 26 4.27 16.84 -4.04
N SER A 27 3.45 16.29 -4.94
CA SER A 27 2.55 15.17 -4.66
C SER A 27 3.02 13.88 -5.31
N TYR A 28 2.97 12.79 -4.56
CA TYR A 28 3.43 11.47 -4.97
C TYR A 28 2.37 10.42 -4.62
N LEU A 29 2.18 9.46 -5.52
CA LEU A 29 1.54 8.20 -5.23
C LEU A 29 2.62 7.15 -4.95
N LEU A 30 2.52 6.44 -3.84
CA LEU A 30 3.36 5.29 -3.54
C LEU A 30 2.49 4.04 -3.46
N SER A 31 2.76 3.07 -4.31
CA SER A 31 2.07 1.77 -4.32
C SER A 31 3.01 0.71 -3.79
N VAL A 32 2.66 0.16 -2.62
CA VAL A 32 3.44 -0.86 -1.92
C VAL A 32 2.75 -2.20 -2.07
N ASP A 33 3.44 -3.14 -2.71
CA ASP A 33 2.98 -4.51 -2.79
C ASP A 33 3.16 -5.16 -1.41
N VAL A 34 2.05 -5.65 -0.85
CA VAL A 34 1.99 -6.36 0.43
C VAL A 34 1.29 -7.69 0.21
N TYR A 35 1.44 -8.65 1.13
CA TYR A 35 0.71 -9.90 1.02
C TYR A 35 0.28 -10.42 2.39
N ARG A 36 -1.03 -10.53 2.58
CA ARG A 36 -1.66 -11.24 3.69
C ARG A 36 -2.78 -12.10 3.14
N ASN A 37 -2.80 -13.37 3.54
CA ASN A 37 -3.79 -14.39 3.15
C ASN A 37 -5.18 -14.19 3.79
N GLU A 38 -5.48 -12.98 4.26
CA GLU A 38 -6.72 -12.61 4.92
C GLU A 38 -7.06 -11.14 4.61
N TRP A 39 -8.34 -10.80 4.75
CA TRP A 39 -8.84 -9.43 4.75
C TRP A 39 -9.40 -9.10 6.12
N MET A 40 -8.77 -8.17 6.83
CA MET A 40 -9.09 -7.87 8.24
C MET A 40 -10.05 -6.69 8.44
N PHE A 41 -10.48 -6.03 7.36
CA PHE A 41 -11.28 -4.81 7.44
C PHE A 41 -12.76 -5.13 7.27
N ASN A 42 -13.62 -4.58 8.14
CA ASN A 42 -15.06 -4.84 8.12
C ASN A 42 -15.87 -3.78 7.35
N ASP A 43 -15.34 -2.57 7.21
CA ASP A 43 -15.99 -1.44 6.57
C ASP A 43 -15.21 -1.04 5.31
N TYR A 44 -15.57 -1.61 4.16
CA TYR A 44 -14.84 -1.47 2.91
C TYR A 44 -15.77 -1.53 1.70
N GLU A 45 -15.32 -0.99 0.58
CA GLU A 45 -16.06 -1.06 -0.69
C GLU A 45 -15.69 -2.33 -1.47
N GLU A 46 -16.67 -2.93 -2.14
CA GLU A 46 -16.48 -4.06 -3.04
C GLU A 46 -16.84 -3.70 -4.49
N ARG A 47 -15.96 -4.06 -5.43
CA ARG A 47 -16.24 -4.01 -6.87
C ARG A 47 -16.16 -5.43 -7.41
N CYS A 48 -17.31 -6.02 -7.69
CA CYS A 48 -17.43 -7.43 -8.00
C CYS A 48 -17.84 -7.72 -9.44
N VAL A 49 -17.42 -8.90 -9.91
CA VAL A 49 -17.87 -9.54 -11.15
C VAL A 49 -18.37 -10.96 -10.87
N SER A 50 -18.99 -11.60 -11.87
CA SER A 50 -19.46 -12.99 -11.78
C SER A 50 -20.36 -13.24 -10.56
N GLY A 51 -21.41 -12.42 -10.39
CA GLY A 51 -22.38 -12.59 -9.30
C GLY A 51 -21.79 -12.50 -7.89
N LYS A 52 -20.79 -11.64 -7.68
CA LYS A 52 -20.05 -11.48 -6.40
C LYS A 52 -19.05 -12.58 -6.07
N LYS A 53 -18.71 -13.45 -7.02
CA LYS A 53 -17.69 -14.49 -6.81
C LYS A 53 -16.27 -13.92 -6.77
N TYR A 54 -15.98 -12.91 -7.58
CA TYR A 54 -14.66 -12.28 -7.65
C TYR A 54 -14.80 -10.78 -7.42
N CYS A 55 -14.10 -10.25 -6.42
CA CYS A 55 -14.21 -8.85 -6.04
C CYS A 55 -12.85 -8.22 -5.77
N LEU A 56 -12.71 -6.96 -6.16
CA LEU A 56 -11.70 -6.07 -5.59
C LEU A 56 -12.29 -5.42 -4.34
N LEU A 57 -11.50 -5.41 -3.27
CA LEU A 57 -11.86 -4.87 -1.96
C LEU A 57 -11.06 -3.59 -1.73
N TYR A 58 -11.70 -2.51 -1.29
CA TYR A 58 -11.04 -1.23 -1.07
C TYR A 58 -11.36 -0.70 0.33
N LYS A 59 -10.34 -0.56 1.17
CA LYS A 59 -10.44 0.15 2.44
C LYS A 59 -9.67 1.46 2.34
N LYS A 60 -10.38 2.58 2.43
CA LYS A 60 -9.76 3.88 2.71
C LYS A 60 -9.61 4.03 4.22
N LEU A 61 -8.44 4.47 4.66
CA LEU A 61 -8.21 4.80 6.07
C LEU A 61 -8.59 6.26 6.31
N GLU A 62 -9.42 6.50 7.32
CA GLU A 62 -9.97 7.83 7.64
C GLU A 62 -9.05 8.64 8.57
N GLU A 63 -7.99 8.04 9.10
CA GLU A 63 -7.15 8.62 10.16
C GLU A 63 -5.90 9.34 9.63
N ASN A 64 -5.39 10.27 10.45
CA ASN A 64 -4.13 10.99 10.27
C ASN A 64 -2.93 10.05 10.47
N ILE A 65 -2.71 9.16 9.51
CA ILE A 65 -1.55 8.26 9.51
C ILE A 65 -0.32 9.09 9.26
N ASN A 66 0.53 9.20 10.28
CA ASN A 66 1.82 9.87 10.16
C ASN A 66 2.93 8.87 9.82
N ILE A 67 3.90 9.33 9.05
CA ILE A 67 5.16 8.60 8.82
C ILE A 67 6.18 9.18 9.81
N GLU A 68 6.64 8.37 10.74
CA GLU A 68 7.49 8.84 11.83
C GLU A 68 8.78 9.51 11.31
N SER A 69 9.09 10.70 11.84
CA SER A 69 10.26 11.49 11.45
C SER A 69 10.33 11.74 9.94
N SER A 70 9.19 12.04 9.32
CA SER A 70 9.07 12.47 7.93
C SER A 70 8.40 13.83 7.86
N ASP A 71 8.82 14.65 6.90
CA ASP A 71 8.18 15.95 6.60
C ASP A 71 7.03 15.79 5.57
N LEU A 72 6.62 14.54 5.30
CA LEU A 72 5.53 14.22 4.38
C LEU A 72 4.18 14.36 5.09
N GLU A 73 3.25 15.02 4.42
CA GLU A 73 1.84 15.01 4.78
C GLU A 73 1.15 13.85 4.04
N VAL A 74 0.55 12.92 4.79
CA VAL A 74 -0.24 11.83 4.22
C VAL A 74 -1.65 12.33 3.94
N ARG A 75 -2.05 12.32 2.66
CA ARG A 75 -3.38 12.74 2.21
C ARG A 75 -4.37 11.59 2.18
N GLU A 76 -3.90 10.41 1.76
CA GLU A 76 -4.75 9.24 1.63
C GLU A 76 -3.93 7.97 1.79
N VAL A 77 -4.53 6.97 2.44
CA VAL A 77 -4.06 5.59 2.42
C VAL A 77 -5.21 4.70 2.00
N MET A 78 -4.99 3.89 0.97
CA MET A 78 -5.95 2.95 0.44
C MET A 78 -5.36 1.55 0.40
N ILE A 79 -6.00 0.64 1.13
CA ILE A 79 -5.67 -0.77 1.15
C ILE A 79 -6.53 -1.47 0.11
N THR A 80 -5.89 -2.30 -0.71
CA THR A 80 -6.56 -3.10 -1.74
C THR A 80 -6.42 -4.58 -1.41
N GLY A 81 -7.55 -5.28 -1.50
CA GLY A 81 -7.63 -6.72 -1.36
C GLY A 81 -8.36 -7.37 -2.53
N VAL A 82 -8.35 -8.69 -2.52
CA VAL A 82 -9.08 -9.53 -3.46
C VAL A 82 -9.94 -10.53 -2.71
N LYS A 83 -11.11 -10.81 -3.26
CA LYS A 83 -11.96 -11.94 -2.88
C LYS A 83 -12.12 -12.86 -4.09
N ALA A 84 -11.87 -14.15 -3.91
CA ALA A 84 -12.10 -15.19 -4.92
C ALA A 84 -12.83 -16.39 -4.29
N GLY A 85 -14.15 -16.45 -4.48
CA GLY A 85 -15.00 -17.38 -3.73
C GLY A 85 -15.01 -17.00 -2.26
N ASP A 86 -14.53 -17.92 -1.41
CA ASP A 86 -14.42 -17.75 0.05
C ASP A 86 -13.00 -17.33 0.49
N ILE A 87 -12.07 -17.17 -0.45
CA ILE A 87 -10.70 -16.76 -0.18
C ILE A 87 -10.62 -15.23 -0.23
N TYR A 88 -9.95 -14.66 0.77
CA TYR A 88 -9.74 -13.23 0.92
C TYR A 88 -8.25 -12.96 1.11
N GLU A 89 -7.69 -11.99 0.40
CA GLU A 89 -6.30 -11.59 0.55
C GLU A 89 -6.16 -10.07 0.51
N THR A 90 -5.17 -9.56 1.24
CA THR A 90 -4.73 -8.16 1.15
C THR A 90 -3.45 -8.11 0.32
N ILE A 91 -3.45 -7.30 -0.75
CA ILE A 91 -2.42 -7.38 -1.81
C ILE A 91 -1.63 -6.08 -2.02
N ASN A 92 -2.15 -4.94 -1.56
CA ASN A 92 -1.51 -3.66 -1.84
C ASN A 92 -1.93 -2.57 -0.86
N VAL A 93 -1.00 -1.66 -0.55
CA VAL A 93 -1.28 -0.40 0.14
C VAL A 93 -0.81 0.76 -0.72
N ARG A 94 -1.73 1.66 -1.08
CA ARG A 94 -1.44 2.91 -1.80
C ARG A 94 -1.47 4.08 -0.86
N TRP A 95 -0.50 4.96 -1.04
CA TRP A 95 -0.34 6.19 -0.31
C TRP A 95 -0.37 7.36 -1.28
N ILE A 96 -1.09 8.42 -0.92
CA ILE A 96 -0.94 9.73 -1.54
C ILE A 96 -0.30 10.64 -0.50
N VAL A 97 0.87 11.17 -0.81
CA VAL A 97 1.65 12.03 0.10
C VAL A 97 2.02 13.33 -0.58
N VAL A 98 2.16 14.39 0.23
CA VAL A 98 2.58 15.71 -0.20
C VAL A 98 3.83 16.13 0.57
N GLY A 99 4.81 16.70 -0.11
CA GLY A 99 6.03 17.23 0.48
C GLY A 99 7.30 16.75 -0.22
N LYS A 100 8.44 16.86 0.47
CA LYS A 100 9.74 16.46 -0.08
C LYS A 100 10.02 14.99 0.19
N LEU A 101 9.73 14.13 -0.79
CA LEU A 101 9.99 12.70 -0.73
C LEU A 101 11.51 12.38 -0.76
N ARG A 102 12.00 11.63 0.23
CA ARG A 102 13.37 11.11 0.30
C ARG A 102 13.35 9.59 0.24
N CYS A 103 14.49 8.98 -0.13
CA CYS A 103 14.60 7.51 -0.18
C CYS A 103 14.23 6.83 1.16
N ASN A 104 14.67 7.41 2.28
CA ASN A 104 14.34 6.92 3.62
C ASN A 104 12.82 6.97 3.93
N ASP A 105 12.08 7.92 3.35
CA ASP A 105 10.62 7.97 3.52
C ASP A 105 9.93 6.81 2.79
N ILE A 106 10.46 6.42 1.62
CA ILE A 106 9.95 5.28 0.84
C ILE A 106 10.10 3.97 1.64
N GLU A 107 11.25 3.78 2.29
CA GLU A 107 11.49 2.62 3.16
C GLU A 107 10.55 2.62 4.38
N LYS A 108 10.33 3.78 5.01
CA LYS A 108 9.37 3.88 6.12
C LYS A 108 7.95 3.56 5.68
N ILE A 109 7.52 4.09 4.52
CA ILE A 109 6.22 3.79 3.94
C ILE A 109 6.09 2.30 3.61
N PHE A 110 7.17 1.68 3.10
CA PHE A 110 7.22 0.24 2.87
C PHE A 110 6.89 -0.53 4.14
N TYR A 111 7.65 -0.37 5.23
CA TYR A 111 7.40 -1.10 6.48
C TYR A 111 6.07 -0.72 7.12
N ARG A 112 5.68 0.56 7.10
CA ARG A 112 4.41 1.02 7.64
C ARG A 112 3.21 0.38 6.92
N SER A 113 3.32 0.12 5.62
CA SER A 113 2.28 -0.57 4.85
C SER A 113 2.03 -1.99 5.36
N TRP A 114 3.10 -2.70 5.74
CA TRP A 114 2.97 -4.02 6.36
C TRP A 114 2.31 -3.94 7.73
N GLU A 115 2.70 -2.97 8.56
CA GLU A 115 2.11 -2.79 9.89
C GLU A 115 0.61 -2.50 9.83
N ILE A 116 0.18 -1.67 8.88
CA ILE A 116 -1.23 -1.32 8.66
C ILE A 116 -2.08 -2.56 8.39
N ILE A 117 -1.54 -3.55 7.67
CA ILE A 117 -2.23 -4.80 7.39
C ILE A 117 -1.98 -5.87 8.47
N GLY A 118 -1.44 -5.48 9.63
CA GLY A 118 -1.21 -6.36 10.78
C GLY A 118 0.01 -7.29 10.65
N CYS A 119 0.99 -6.95 9.81
CA CYS A 119 2.17 -7.78 9.54
C CYS A 119 3.47 -7.04 9.88
N LYS A 120 4.52 -7.75 10.30
CA LYS A 120 5.83 -7.15 10.61
C LYS A 120 6.70 -6.83 9.38
N GLY A 121 6.20 -7.10 8.18
CA GLY A 121 6.94 -7.02 6.92
C GLY A 121 7.98 -8.13 6.75
N PRO A 122 8.54 -8.28 5.55
CA PRO A 122 9.66 -9.19 5.29
C PRO A 122 10.90 -8.68 6.04
N ARG A 123 11.47 -9.51 6.92
CA ARG A 123 12.76 -9.22 7.58
C ARG A 123 13.90 -10.01 6.94
N ASP A 124 13.69 -11.30 6.65
CA ASP A 124 14.69 -12.18 6.02
C ASP A 124 14.09 -13.33 5.17
N GLN A 125 12.75 -13.48 5.17
CA GLN A 125 12.05 -14.52 4.41
C GLN A 125 10.84 -13.94 3.68
N PRO A 126 10.77 -14.02 2.34
CA PRO A 126 9.71 -13.39 1.56
C PRO A 126 8.37 -14.16 1.59
N TRP A 127 8.32 -15.32 2.22
CA TRP A 127 7.12 -16.19 2.20
C TRP A 127 6.47 -16.36 3.57
N TYR A 128 7.16 -15.95 4.65
CA TYR A 128 6.67 -16.07 6.03
C TYR A 128 6.52 -14.68 6.63
N HIS A 129 5.31 -14.14 6.50
CA HIS A 129 4.92 -12.91 7.15
C HIS A 129 4.32 -13.24 8.51
N ASN A 130 4.98 -12.78 9.57
CA ASN A 130 4.39 -12.79 10.91
C ASN A 130 3.30 -11.72 10.95
N CYS A 131 2.11 -12.11 10.53
CA CYS A 131 0.87 -11.35 10.70
C CYS A 131 0.18 -11.86 11.96
N GLY A 132 -0.18 -10.96 12.88
CA GLY A 132 -0.71 -11.28 14.20
C GLY A 132 -1.71 -10.25 14.69
#